data_AF-A0A7W6SV91-F1
#
_entry.id   AF-A0A7W6SV91-F1
#
_cell.length_a   1.000
_cell.length_b   1.000
_cell.length_c   1.000
_cell.angle_alpha   90.00
_cell.angle_beta   90.00
_cell.angle_gamma   90.00
#
_symmetry.space_group_name_H-M   'P 1'
#
loop_
_entity.id
_entity.type
_entity.pdbx_description
1 polymer ?
#
loop_
_entity_poly.entity_id
_entity_poly.type
_entity_poly.pdbx_seq_one_letter_code
_entity_poly.pdbx_strand_id
1 'polypeptide(L)'
;MTFTMKVRNNLERTAVYSARLLPSFGWASQGKAEGVTLQPGQQGEISLKALAPSEVDRRRRLMTAEILIDGVSQGPICEALVSTC
;
A
#
# COMPACT_ATOMS: atom_id res chain seq x y z
N MET A 1 4.13 7.77 9.26
CA MET A 1 4.60 6.37 9.22
C MET A 1 4.71 5.94 7.76
N THR A 2 5.69 5.10 7.44
CA THR A 2 5.91 4.60 6.07
C THR A 2 5.73 3.09 6.05
N PHE A 3 4.96 2.61 5.09
CA PHE A 3 4.75 1.19 4.79
C PHE A 3 5.46 0.87 3.49
N THR A 4 6.18 -0.24 3.44
CA THR A 4 6.87 -0.70 2.23
C THR A 4 6.16 -1.94 1.71
N MET A 5 5.62 -1.84 0.50
CA MET A 5 5.05 -2.99 -0.20
C MET A 5 6.07 -3.54 -1.19
N LYS A 6 6.43 -4.81 -1.03
CA LYS A 6 7.34 -5.52 -1.93
C LYS A 6 6.53 -6.22 -3.00
N VAL A 7 6.87 -5.97 -4.26
CA VAL A 7 6.15 -6.51 -5.43
C VAL A 7 7.12 -7.23 -6.35
N ARG A 8 6.62 -8.26 -7.02
CA ARG A 8 7.32 -8.96 -8.10
C ARG A 8 6.41 -9.04 -9.30
N ASN A 9 6.94 -8.68 -10.46
CA ASN A 9 6.23 -8.87 -11.72
C ASN A 9 6.33 -10.34 -12.16
N ASN A 10 5.26 -11.09 -11.96
CA ASN A 10 5.14 -12.47 -12.42
C ASN A 10 4.45 -12.60 -13.79
N LEU A 11 4.12 -11.48 -14.45
CA LEU A 11 3.58 -11.47 -15.80
C LEU A 11 4.73 -11.65 -16.81
N GLU A 12 4.41 -12.22 -17.97
CA GLU A 12 5.35 -12.36 -19.09
C GLU A 12 5.55 -11.06 -19.88
N ARG A 13 5.17 -9.91 -19.29
CA ARG A 13 5.30 -8.58 -19.90
C ARG A 13 5.67 -7.52 -18.88
N THR A 14 6.22 -6.39 -19.34
CA THR A 14 6.36 -5.19 -18.52
C THR A 14 4.99 -4.71 -18.03
N ALA A 15 4.89 -4.29 -16.77
CA ALA A 15 3.66 -3.77 -16.19
C ALA A 15 3.97 -2.69 -15.15
N VAL A 16 3.01 -1.79 -14.95
CA VAL A 16 3.04 -0.77 -13.89
C VAL A 16 2.28 -1.31 -12.69
N TYR A 17 2.99 -1.50 -11.58
CA TYR A 17 2.39 -1.82 -10.29
C TYR A 17 2.22 -0.52 -9.52
N SER A 18 1.00 -0.21 -9.10
CA SER A 18 0.75 0.91 -8.20
C SER A 18 -0.10 0.50 -7.01
N ALA A 19 0.01 1.24 -5.93
CA ALA A 19 -0.68 0.92 -4.70
C ALA A 19 -1.07 2.16 -3.91
N ARG A 20 -2.15 2.05 -3.15
CA ARG A 20 -2.59 3.07 -2.21
C ARG A 20 -3.07 2.45 -0.91
N LEU A 21 -2.84 3.15 0.19
CA LEU A 21 -3.37 2.74 1.49
C LEU A 21 -4.86 3.00 1.55
N LEU A 22 -5.58 2.03 2.09
CA LEU A 22 -6.96 2.14 2.56
C LEU A 22 -6.89 2.30 4.09
N PRO A 23 -6.88 3.54 4.60
CA PRO A 23 -6.65 3.79 6.01
C PRO A 23 -7.84 3.34 6.86
N SER A 24 -7.53 2.80 8.03
CA SER A 24 -8.52 2.56 9.07
C SER A 24 -9.02 3.86 9.70
N PHE A 25 -10.16 3.83 10.39
CA PHE A 25 -10.73 4.98 11.10
C PHE A 25 -9.68 5.79 11.88
N GLY A 26 -9.65 7.11 11.67
CA GLY A 26 -8.73 8.05 12.31
C GLY A 26 -7.36 8.19 11.63
N TRP A 27 -6.96 7.26 10.77
CA TRP A 27 -5.73 7.38 9.97
C TRP A 27 -6.01 8.09 8.65
N ALA A 28 -5.02 8.83 8.16
CA ALA A 28 -5.08 9.46 6.84
C ALA A 28 -3.95 8.95 5.95
N SER A 29 -4.20 8.91 4.64
CA SER A 29 -3.17 8.71 3.62
C SER A 29 -3.25 9.86 2.61
N GLN A 30 -2.19 10.08 1.83
CA GLN A 30 -2.23 11.10 0.77
C GLN A 30 -3.15 10.71 -0.41
N GLY A 31 -3.79 9.53 -0.36
CA GLY A 31 -4.77 9.05 -1.35
C GLY A 31 -4.22 8.76 -2.75
N LYS A 32 -3.04 9.28 -3.10
CA LYS A 32 -2.36 9.03 -4.36
C LYS A 32 -1.77 7.63 -4.38
N ALA A 33 -1.97 6.96 -5.52
CA ALA A 33 -1.30 5.70 -5.79
C ALA A 33 0.17 5.99 -6.14
N GLU A 34 1.08 5.36 -5.40
CA GLU A 34 2.51 5.33 -5.71
C GLU A 34 2.80 4.07 -6.53
N GLY A 35 3.77 4.11 -7.43
CA GLY A 35 3.98 2.96 -8.33
C GLY A 35 5.39 2.81 -8.87
N VAL A 36 5.62 1.63 -9.46
CA VAL A 36 6.88 1.20 -10.04
C VAL A 36 6.61 0.41 -11.33
N THR A 37 7.38 0.70 -12.38
CA THR A 37 7.36 -0.07 -13.63
C THR A 37 8.35 -1.22 -13.51
N LEU A 38 7.89 -2.44 -13.76
CA LEU A 38 8.70 -3.65 -13.61
C LEU A 38 8.73 -4.47 -14.89
N GLN A 39 9.93 -4.91 -15.29
CA GLN A 39 10.15 -5.91 -16.33
C GLN A 39 9.69 -7.31 -15.85
N PRO A 40 9.46 -8.27 -16.78
CA PRO A 40 9.14 -9.64 -16.40
C PRO A 40 10.16 -10.21 -15.40
N GLY A 41 9.66 -10.80 -14.30
CA GLY A 41 10.47 -11.38 -13.24
C GLY A 41 11.12 -10.39 -12.27
N GLN A 42 11.08 -9.08 -12.57
CA GLN A 42 11.69 -8.04 -11.74
C GLN A 42 10.96 -7.84 -10.41
N GLN A 43 11.71 -7.48 -9.38
CA GLN A 43 11.20 -7.09 -8.06
C GLN A 43 11.30 -5.58 -7.87
N GLY A 44 10.40 -5.01 -7.07
CA GLY A 44 10.40 -3.60 -6.71
C GLY A 44 9.71 -3.35 -5.38
N GLU A 45 9.80 -2.10 -4.93
CA GLU A 45 9.19 -1.63 -3.69
C GLU A 45 8.34 -0.39 -3.94
N ILE A 46 7.20 -0.32 -3.27
CA ILE A 46 6.32 0.85 -3.27
C ILE A 46 6.24 1.38 -1.83
N SER A 47 6.65 2.63 -1.64
CA SER A 47 6.62 3.30 -0.34
C SER A 47 5.32 4.07 -0.16
N LEU A 48 4.53 3.70 0.84
CA LEU A 48 3.23 4.30 1.12
C LEU A 48 3.25 5.05 2.46
N LYS A 49 2.77 6.29 2.46
CA LYS A 49 2.78 7.15 3.66
C LYS A 49 1.40 7.22 4.30
N ALA A 50 1.36 7.00 5.61
CA ALA A 50 0.20 7.22 6.44
C ALA A 50 0.49 8.24 7.55
N LEU A 51 -0.53 9.01 7.90
CA LEU A 51 -0.58 9.90 9.05
C LEU A 51 -1.44 9.25 10.13
N ALA A 52 -0.86 9.13 11.31
CA ALA A 52 -1.55 8.62 12.49
C ALA A 52 -2.56 9.66 13.01
N PRO A 53 -3.67 9.23 13.64
CA PRO A 53 -4.54 10.14 14.38
C PRO A 53 -3.78 10.86 15.49
N SER A 54 -4.22 12.07 15.83
CA SER A 54 -3.68 12.85 16.96
C SER A 54 -4.08 12.29 18.32
N GLU A 55 -5.19 11.56 18.39
CA GLU A 55 -5.65 10.89 19.60
C GLU A 55 -4.96 9.53 19.78
N VAL A 56 -4.60 9.24 21.02
CA VAL A 56 -4.04 7.92 21.40
C VAL A 56 -5.16 6.89 21.36
N ASP A 57 -5.05 5.92 20.46
CA ASP A 57 -5.89 4.76 20.35
C ASP A 57 -5.03 3.49 20.46
N ARG A 58 -5.09 2.87 21.64
CA ARG A 58 -4.37 1.64 21.96
C ARG A 58 -4.98 0.41 21.27
N ARG A 59 -6.14 0.54 20.62
CA ARG A 59 -6.73 -0.57 19.86
C ARG A 59 -5.95 -0.75 18.57
N ARG A 60 -5.54 -1.99 18.29
CA ARG A 60 -4.95 -2.31 16.99
C ARG A 60 -6.00 -2.15 15.91
N ARG A 61 -5.67 -1.38 14.88
CA ARG A 61 -6.49 -1.14 13.69
C ARG A 61 -5.85 -1.83 12.50
N LEU A 62 -6.68 -2.33 11.59
CA LEU A 62 -6.23 -2.96 10.34
C LEU A 62 -6.04 -1.88 9.28
N MET A 63 -4.80 -1.70 8.84
CA MET A 63 -4.47 -0.91 7.67
C MET A 63 -4.31 -1.85 6.47
N THR A 64 -5.02 -1.57 5.38
CA THR A 64 -4.88 -2.35 4.15
C THR A 64 -4.31 -1.53 3.01
N ALA A 65 -3.74 -2.19 2.01
CA ALA A 65 -3.33 -1.56 0.76
C ALA A 65 -4.02 -2.26 -0.41
N GLU A 66 -4.55 -1.45 -1.32
CA GLU A 66 -5.04 -1.90 -2.62
C GLU A 66 -3.91 -1.84 -3.64
N ILE A 67 -3.84 -2.85 -4.50
CA ILE A 67 -2.90 -2.87 -5.62
C ILE A 67 -3.66 -2.68 -6.94
N LEU A 68 -3.01 -1.98 -7.86
CA LEU A 68 -3.43 -1.84 -9.23
C LEU A 68 -2.30 -2.32 -10.14
N ILE A 69 -2.67 -3.04 -11.19
CA ILE A 69 -1.76 -3.44 -12.27
C ILE A 69 -2.26 -2.76 -13.53
N ASP A 70 -1.41 -1.89 -14.11
CA ASP A 70 -1.75 -1.04 -15.26
C ASP A 70 -3.05 -0.24 -15.05
N GLY A 71 -3.23 0.27 -13.83
CA GLY A 71 -4.40 1.05 -13.43
C GLY A 71 -5.65 0.21 -13.13
N VAL A 72 -5.62 -1.11 -13.31
CA VAL A 72 -6.73 -2.01 -12.96
C VAL A 72 -6.56 -2.52 -11.54
N SER A 73 -7.53 -2.18 -10.68
CA SER A 73 -7.57 -2.67 -9.30
C SER A 73 -7.64 -4.19 -9.23
N GLN A 74 -6.83 -4.78 -8.35
CA GLN A 74 -6.89 -6.20 -7.99
C GLN A 74 -7.44 -6.39 -6.57
N GLY A 75 -7.97 -5.33 -5.95
CA GLY A 75 -8.50 -5.33 -4.60
C GLY A 75 -7.43 -5.17 -3.49
N PRO A 76 -7.86 -5.24 -2.22
CA PRO A 76 -6.98 -5.17 -1.06
C PRO A 76 -6.20 -6.48 -0.91
N ILE A 77 -4.87 -6.40 -0.87
CA ILE A 77 -3.99 -7.58 -0.86
C ILE A 77 -2.94 -7.58 0.25
N CYS A 78 -2.78 -6.46 0.98
CA CYS A 78 -1.81 -6.35 2.06
C CYS A 78 -2.48 -5.82 3.32
N GLU A 79 -2.08 -6.35 4.46
CA GLU A 79 -2.64 -6.07 5.78
C GLU A 79 -1.53 -5.79 6.79
N ALA A 80 -1.67 -4.73 7.58
CA ALA A 80 -0.77 -4.41 8.68
C ALA A 80 -1.59 -3.91 9.89
N LEU A 81 -1.17 -4.30 11.09
CA LEU A 81 -1.76 -3.79 12.33
C LEU A 81 -1.04 -2.52 12.79
N VAL A 82 -1.81 -1.48 13.07
CA VAL A 82 -1.31 -0.18 13.56
C VAL A 82 -1.99 0.19 14.88
N SER A 83 -1.28 0.91 15.74
CA SER A 83 -1.81 1.52 16.97
C SER A 83 -1.07 2.81 17.25
N THR A 84 -1.73 3.80 17.85
CA THR A 84 -1.06 5.00 18.36
C THR A 84 -0.80 4.84 19.85
N CYS A 85 0.31 5.40 20.34
CA CYS A 85 0.79 5.28 21.72
C CYS A 85 1.14 6.64 22.30
#